data_AF-A0A7S9DV63-F1
#
_entry.id   AF-A0A7S9DV63-F1
#
_cell.length_a   1.000
_cell.length_b   1.000
_cell.length_c   1.000
_cell.angle_alpha   90.00
_cell.angle_beta   90.00
_cell.angle_gamma   90.00
#
_symmetry.space_group_name_H-M   'P 1'
#
loop_
_entity.id
_entity.type
_entity.pdbx_description
1 polymer ?
#
loop_
_entity_poly.entity_id
_entity_poly.type
_entity_poly.pdbx_seq_one_letter_code
_entity_poly.pdbx_strand_id
1 'polypeptide(L)'
;MHASIKTISQRYFMHFKLPPSQPKSWHFCDNESDANECAELVLKGIKRATSPSLWWFQAKGEPLPKAGDLNIVTNWARQALCIIKTTSVAIVPFNQVTEEYAALEGDKSLAYWQHVHWDYYHRELENTP
;
A
#
# COMPACT_ATOMS: atom_id res chain seq x y z
N MET A 1 6.27 12.23 -13.43
CA MET A 1 6.62 11.88 -12.03
C MET A 1 6.63 13.17 -11.22
N HIS A 2 5.91 13.25 -10.10
CA HIS A 2 5.81 14.48 -9.30
C HIS A 2 7.15 14.78 -8.61
N ALA A 3 7.54 16.06 -8.54
CA ALA A 3 8.85 16.47 -8.02
C ALA A 3 9.09 16.04 -6.56
N SER A 4 8.03 15.97 -5.76
CA SER A 4 8.11 15.52 -4.35
C SER A 4 8.67 14.11 -4.19
N ILE A 5 8.50 13.22 -5.18
CA ILE A 5 9.01 11.83 -5.12
C ILE A 5 10.54 11.85 -5.05
N LYS A 6 11.19 12.65 -5.90
CA LYS A 6 12.64 12.82 -5.88
C LYS A 6 13.09 13.46 -4.56
N THR A 7 12.39 14.52 -4.14
CA THR A 7 12.72 15.26 -2.91
C THR A 7 12.67 14.37 -1.67
N ILE A 8 11.60 13.60 -1.47
CA ILE A 8 11.46 12.74 -0.28
C ILE A 8 12.48 11.61 -0.28
N SER A 9 12.72 11.00 -1.45
CA SER A 9 13.72 9.93 -1.59
C SER A 9 15.10 10.45 -1.21
N GLN A 10 15.55 11.54 -1.83
CA GLN A 10 16.85 12.14 -1.54
C GLN A 10 16.99 12.47 -0.05
N ARG A 11 15.98 13.10 0.56
CA ARG A 11 16.00 13.43 1.99
C ARG A 11 16.16 12.18 2.87
N TYR A 12 15.41 11.11 2.58
CA TYR A 12 15.49 9.86 3.35
C TYR A 12 16.89 9.23 3.28
N PHE A 13 17.41 8.99 2.08
CA PHE A 13 18.71 8.33 1.91
C PHE A 13 19.86 9.20 2.45
N MET A 14 19.78 10.52 2.31
CA MET A 14 20.75 11.44 2.93
C MET A 14 20.67 11.42 4.46
N HIS A 15 19.47 11.50 5.03
CA HIS A 15 19.27 11.51 6.49
C HIS A 15 19.83 10.25 7.15
N PHE A 16 19.58 9.09 6.55
CA PHE A 16 20.07 7.80 7.05
C PHE A 16 21.47 7.42 6.54
N LYS A 17 22.14 8.30 5.78
CA LYS A 17 23.48 8.07 5.21
C LYS A 17 23.57 6.76 4.39
N LEU A 18 22.52 6.47 3.63
CA LEU A 18 22.41 5.29 2.77
C LEU A 18 22.76 5.65 1.31
N PRO A 19 23.19 4.68 0.49
CA PRO A 19 23.38 4.89 -0.95
C PRO A 19 22.11 5.43 -1.60
N PRO A 20 22.18 6.44 -2.49
CA PRO A 20 21.00 6.97 -3.16
C PRO A 20 20.24 5.88 -3.90
N SER A 21 18.94 5.82 -3.64
CA SER A 21 18.01 4.95 -4.35
C SER A 21 16.68 5.68 -4.54
N GLN A 22 15.81 5.13 -5.38
CA GLN A 22 14.47 5.63 -5.60
C GLN A 22 13.45 4.48 -5.46
N PRO A 23 12.83 4.35 -4.28
CA PRO A 23 11.77 3.37 -4.04
C PRO A 23 10.60 3.52 -5.03
N LYS A 24 9.91 2.42 -5.33
CA LYS A 24 8.65 2.46 -6.10
C LYS A 24 7.65 3.38 -5.39
N SER A 25 6.94 4.21 -6.15
CA SER A 25 5.92 5.13 -5.65
C SER A 25 4.53 4.73 -6.14
N TRP A 26 3.55 4.72 -5.24
CA TRP A 26 2.16 4.35 -5.55
C TRP A 26 1.19 4.99 -4.55
N HIS A 27 -0.09 5.06 -4.93
CA HIS A 27 -1.19 5.42 -4.03
C HIS A 27 -2.02 4.17 -3.70
N PHE A 28 -2.73 4.21 -2.58
CA PHE A 28 -3.70 3.18 -2.24
C PHE A 28 -4.95 3.32 -3.12
N CYS A 29 -5.72 2.23 -3.21
CA CYS A 29 -7.05 2.19 -3.81
C CYS A 29 -7.09 2.62 -5.30
N ASP A 30 -8.29 2.56 -5.88
CA ASP A 30 -8.55 2.80 -7.30
C ASP A 30 -9.40 4.06 -7.57
N ASN A 31 -9.67 4.86 -6.53
CA ASN A 31 -10.37 6.14 -6.64
C ASN A 31 -9.73 7.21 -5.75
N GLU A 32 -10.02 8.48 -6.07
CA GLU A 32 -9.38 9.65 -5.43
C GLU A 32 -9.67 9.77 -3.94
N SER A 33 -10.93 9.54 -3.54
CA SER A 33 -11.34 9.67 -2.14
C SER A 33 -10.57 8.70 -1.26
N ASP A 34 -10.62 7.41 -1.61
CA ASP A 34 -10.02 6.35 -0.80
C ASP A 34 -8.49 6.41 -0.84
N ALA A 35 -7.90 6.78 -1.98
CA ALA A 35 -6.46 6.97 -2.10
C ALA A 35 -5.94 8.04 -1.14
N ASN A 36 -6.64 9.17 -1.07
CA ASN A 36 -6.27 10.29 -0.21
C ASN A 36 -6.53 9.93 1.27
N GLU A 37 -7.68 9.33 1.59
CA GLU A 37 -8.01 8.91 2.96
C GLU A 37 -7.01 7.87 3.50
N CYS A 38 -6.74 6.82 2.72
CA CYS A 38 -5.77 5.79 3.12
C CYS A 38 -4.38 6.38 3.34
N ALA A 39 -3.94 7.31 2.47
CA ALA A 39 -2.64 7.93 2.61
C ALA A 39 -2.54 8.79 3.89
N GLU A 40 -3.61 9.48 4.28
CA GLU A 40 -3.69 10.17 5.57
C GLU A 40 -3.65 9.23 6.76
N LEU A 41 -4.36 8.09 6.69
CA LEU A 41 -4.34 7.08 7.76
C LEU A 41 -2.94 6.50 7.96
N VAL A 42 -2.18 6.30 6.87
CA VAL A 42 -0.77 5.90 6.95
C VAL A 42 0.07 6.98 7.61
N LEU A 43 -0.09 8.25 7.24
CA LEU A 43 0.64 9.37 7.86
C LEU A 43 0.36 9.50 9.37
N LYS A 44 -0.88 9.25 9.78
CA LYS A 44 -1.30 9.26 11.19
C LYS A 44 -0.85 7.99 11.96
N GLY A 45 -0.24 7.02 11.28
CA GLY A 45 0.16 5.73 11.87
C GLY A 45 -0.99 4.80 12.22
N ILE A 46 -2.20 5.09 11.71
CA ILE A 46 -3.42 4.31 11.93
C ILE A 46 -3.42 3.10 10.99
N LYS A 47 -3.26 3.34 9.68
CA LYS A 47 -3.10 2.26 8.69
C LYS A 47 -1.63 1.82 8.66
N ARG A 48 -1.40 0.55 8.99
CA ARG A 48 -0.08 -0.10 9.10
C ARG A 48 0.01 -1.43 8.35
N ALA A 49 -1.06 -1.85 7.69
CA ALA A 49 -1.11 -3.04 6.84
C ALA A 49 -1.85 -2.73 5.51
N THR A 50 -1.64 -3.60 4.52
CA THR A 50 -2.28 -3.57 3.20
C THR A 50 -2.41 -4.98 2.65
N SER A 51 -3.49 -5.27 1.91
CA SER A 51 -3.77 -6.60 1.36
C SER A 51 -4.03 -6.56 -0.15
N PRO A 52 -3.00 -6.46 -1.00
CA PRO A 52 -3.16 -6.64 -2.44
C PRO A 52 -3.49 -8.10 -2.79
N SER A 53 -4.22 -8.33 -3.88
CA SER A 53 -4.53 -9.68 -4.35
C SER A 53 -3.28 -10.44 -4.80
N LEU A 54 -3.10 -11.68 -4.34
CA LEU A 54 -2.03 -12.57 -4.83
C LEU A 54 -2.14 -12.80 -6.35
N TRP A 55 -3.38 -12.92 -6.85
CA TRP A 55 -3.63 -13.12 -8.27
C TRP A 55 -3.15 -11.92 -9.11
N TRP A 56 -3.32 -10.69 -8.61
CA TRP A 56 -2.84 -9.51 -9.31
C TRP A 56 -1.33 -9.58 -9.58
N PHE A 57 -0.53 -9.99 -8.58
CA PHE A 57 0.92 -10.17 -8.78
C PHE A 57 1.23 -11.24 -9.84
N GLN A 58 0.52 -12.37 -9.80
CA GLN A 58 0.71 -13.48 -10.74
C GLN A 58 0.33 -13.06 -12.16
N ALA A 59 -0.84 -12.45 -12.34
CA ALA A 59 -1.36 -11.99 -13.62
C ALA A 59 -0.48 -10.89 -14.25
N LYS A 60 0.17 -10.06 -13.43
CA LYS A 60 1.08 -8.99 -13.90
C LYS A 60 2.55 -9.42 -13.98
N GLY A 61 2.89 -10.62 -13.49
CA GLY A 61 4.29 -11.05 -13.36
C GLY A 61 5.11 -10.16 -12.42
N GLU A 62 4.47 -9.46 -11.50
CA GLU A 62 5.15 -8.60 -10.52
C GLU A 62 5.67 -9.47 -9.35
N PRO A 63 6.89 -9.21 -8.87
CA PRO A 63 7.41 -9.93 -7.71
C PRO A 63 6.61 -9.56 -6.45
N LEU A 64 6.39 -10.55 -5.57
CA LEU A 64 5.83 -10.31 -4.26
C LEU A 64 6.72 -9.36 -3.44
N PRO A 65 6.13 -8.50 -2.60
CA PRO A 65 6.89 -7.66 -1.68
C PRO A 65 7.70 -8.51 -0.71
N LYS A 66 8.77 -7.94 -0.17
CA LYS A 66 9.66 -8.58 0.81
C LYS A 66 9.84 -7.70 2.03
N ALA A 67 10.08 -8.33 3.17
CA ALA A 67 10.53 -7.61 4.36
C ALA A 67 11.81 -6.83 4.04
N GLY A 68 11.81 -5.54 4.36
CA GLY A 68 12.89 -4.62 4.01
C GLY A 68 12.58 -3.68 2.85
N ASP A 69 11.60 -4.02 2.00
CA ASP A 69 11.23 -3.16 0.86
C ASP A 69 10.79 -1.78 1.34
N LEU A 70 11.26 -0.76 0.61
CA LEU A 70 10.84 0.62 0.80
C LEU A 70 9.87 1.01 -0.31
N ASN A 71 8.85 1.79 0.04
CA ASN A 71 7.91 2.35 -0.92
C ASN A 71 7.59 3.80 -0.57
N ILE A 72 7.36 4.63 -1.59
CA ILE A 72 6.87 6.00 -1.43
C ILE A 72 5.34 5.98 -1.56
N VAL A 73 4.64 6.35 -0.50
CA VAL A 73 3.18 6.52 -0.55
C VAL A 73 2.86 7.89 -1.11
N THR A 74 1.96 7.93 -2.10
CA THR A 74 1.45 9.18 -2.68
C THR A 74 -0.05 9.34 -2.44
N ASN A 75 -0.53 10.59 -2.53
CA ASN A 75 -1.95 10.87 -2.73
C ASN A 75 -2.37 10.57 -4.19
N TRP A 76 -3.65 10.78 -4.52
CA TRP A 76 -4.18 10.59 -5.88
C TRP A 76 -3.47 11.43 -6.95
N ALA A 77 -3.14 12.69 -6.59
CA ALA A 77 -2.38 13.61 -7.43
C ALA A 77 -0.88 13.23 -7.58
N ARG A 78 -0.48 12.06 -7.09
CA ARG A 78 0.89 11.52 -7.12
C ARG A 78 1.91 12.35 -6.32
N GLN A 79 1.43 13.18 -5.40
CA GLN A 79 2.29 13.90 -4.46
C GLN A 79 2.73 12.93 -3.36
N ALA A 80 4.04 12.85 -3.15
CA ALA A 80 4.66 11.97 -2.17
C ALA A 80 4.42 12.50 -0.75
N LEU A 81 3.95 11.62 0.12
CA LEU A 81 3.59 11.95 1.50
C LEU A 81 4.58 11.36 2.49
N CYS A 82 4.91 10.07 2.35
CA CYS A 82 5.85 9.39 3.24
C CYS A 82 6.59 8.24 2.54
N ILE A 83 7.58 7.68 3.23
CA ILE A 83 8.22 6.41 2.88
C ILE A 83 7.84 5.39 3.94
N ILE A 84 7.33 4.25 3.49
CA ILE A 84 7.03 3.10 4.34
C ILE A 84 8.06 1.99 4.11
N LYS A 85 8.22 1.14 5.12
CA LYS A 85 9.05 -0.07 5.05
C LYS A 85 8.19 -1.30 5.34
N THR A 86 8.20 -2.27 4.44
CA THR A 86 7.57 -3.57 4.67
C THR A 86 8.32 -4.31 5.77
N THR A 87 7.62 -4.70 6.85
CA THR A 87 8.21 -5.40 7.99
C THR A 87 7.96 -6.91 7.95
N SER A 88 6.85 -7.33 7.35
CA SER A 88 6.48 -8.74 7.19
C SER A 88 5.57 -8.89 5.97
N VAL A 89 5.52 -10.11 5.41
CA VAL A 89 4.64 -10.47 4.29
C VAL A 89 4.10 -11.88 4.57
N ALA A 90 2.80 -12.05 4.39
CA ALA A 90 2.12 -13.33 4.52
C ALA A 90 1.09 -13.49 3.40
N ILE A 91 0.86 -14.72 2.98
CA ILE A 91 -0.25 -15.07 2.07
C ILE A 91 -1.34 -15.67 2.96
N VAL A 92 -2.49 -15.02 3.00
CA VAL A 92 -3.62 -15.40 3.87
C VAL A 92 -4.87 -15.54 3.00
N PRO A 93 -5.62 -16.65 3.09
CA PRO A 93 -6.93 -16.76 2.46
C PRO A 93 -7.86 -15.64 2.93
N PHE A 94 -8.65 -15.07 2.01
CA PHE A 94 -9.55 -13.94 2.32
C PHE A 94 -10.45 -14.19 3.55
N ASN A 95 -10.99 -15.40 3.68
CA ASN A 95 -11.86 -15.79 4.79
C ASN A 95 -11.12 -16.10 6.11
N GLN A 96 -9.79 -16.03 6.13
CA GLN A 96 -8.96 -16.22 7.32
C GLN A 96 -8.34 -14.91 7.84
N VAL A 97 -8.62 -13.77 7.20
CA VAL A 97 -8.23 -12.47 7.73
C VAL A 97 -8.96 -12.22 9.05
N THR A 98 -8.21 -11.82 10.08
CA THR A 98 -8.74 -11.62 11.43
C THR A 98 -9.16 -10.17 11.65
N GLU A 99 -9.97 -9.93 12.68
CA GLU A 99 -10.38 -8.58 13.07
C GLU A 99 -9.18 -7.72 13.50
N GLU A 100 -8.19 -8.32 14.16
CA GLU A 100 -6.96 -7.62 14.57
C GLU A 100 -6.16 -7.16 13.35
N TYR A 101 -6.12 -7.96 12.28
CA TYR A 101 -5.46 -7.56 11.04
C TYR A 101 -6.24 -6.48 10.30
N ALA A 102 -7.56 -6.59 10.22
CA ALA A 102 -8.42 -5.55 9.65
C ALA A 102 -8.23 -4.20 10.38
N ALA A 103 -8.08 -4.22 11.71
CA ALA A 103 -7.77 -3.02 12.48
C ALA A 103 -6.41 -2.40 12.12
N LEU A 104 -5.40 -3.21 11.74
CA LEU A 104 -4.12 -2.70 11.22
C LEU A 104 -4.27 -2.04 9.85
N GLU A 105 -5.26 -2.40 9.05
CA GLU A 105 -5.56 -1.74 7.78
C GLU A 105 -6.23 -0.37 7.95
N GLY A 106 -6.59 0.01 9.19
CA GLY A 106 -7.34 1.22 9.49
C GLY A 106 -8.85 1.07 9.32
N ASP A 107 -9.32 -0.16 9.11
CA ASP A 107 -10.74 -0.45 8.92
C ASP A 107 -11.49 -0.57 10.25
N LYS A 108 -12.77 -0.18 10.22
CA LYS A 108 -13.61 -0.07 11.42
C LYS A 108 -14.00 -1.42 12.02
N SER A 109 -14.11 -2.46 11.19
CA SER A 109 -14.46 -3.84 11.59
C SER A 109 -14.07 -4.84 10.51
N LEU A 110 -13.99 -6.13 10.87
CA LEU A 110 -13.74 -7.21 9.89
C LEU A 110 -14.82 -7.27 8.80
N ALA A 111 -16.09 -7.08 9.16
CA ALA A 111 -17.19 -7.07 8.19
C ALA A 111 -17.07 -5.93 7.18
N TYR A 112 -16.65 -4.74 7.64
CA TYR A 112 -16.38 -3.61 6.75
C TYR A 112 -15.18 -3.91 5.84
N TRP A 113 -14.07 -4.40 6.41
CA TRP A 113 -12.88 -4.81 5.65
C TRP A 113 -13.24 -5.81 4.55
N GLN A 114 -14.02 -6.85 4.87
CA GLN A 114 -14.45 -7.86 3.92
C GLN A 114 -15.28 -7.25 2.79
N HIS A 115 -16.26 -6.41 3.10
CA HIS A 115 -17.10 -5.78 2.10
C HIS A 115 -16.29 -4.92 1.12
N VAL A 116 -15.46 -4.00 1.62
CA VAL A 116 -14.71 -3.07 0.76
C VAL A 116 -13.63 -3.78 -0.05
N HIS A 117 -12.94 -4.77 0.53
CA HIS A 117 -11.93 -5.55 -0.20
C HIS A 117 -12.56 -6.46 -1.24
N TRP A 118 -13.74 -7.04 -0.97
CA TRP A 118 -14.46 -7.85 -1.95
C TRP A 118 -14.81 -7.04 -3.20
N ASP A 119 -15.39 -5.86 -3.00
CA ASP A 119 -15.74 -4.95 -4.10
C ASP A 119 -14.50 -4.46 -4.85
N TYR A 120 -13.42 -4.15 -4.13
CA TYR A 120 -12.15 -3.75 -4.73
C TYR A 120 -11.52 -4.87 -5.57
N TYR A 121 -11.41 -6.10 -5.04
CA TYR A 121 -10.84 -7.22 -5.77
C TYR A 121 -11.66 -7.57 -7.01
N HIS A 122 -12.99 -7.45 -6.96
CA HIS A 122 -13.80 -7.64 -8.16
C HIS A 122 -13.42 -6.66 -9.28
N ARG A 123 -13.20 -5.38 -8.96
CA ARG A 123 -12.76 -4.38 -9.95
C ARG A 123 -11.32 -4.58 -10.39
N GLU A 124 -10.43 -4.88 -9.44
CA GLU A 124 -9.00 -5.10 -9.72
C GLU A 124 -8.79 -6.29 -10.67
N LEU A 125 -9.59 -7.34 -10.51
CA LEU A 125 -9.41 -8.61 -11.21
C LEU A 125 -10.29 -8.79 -12.46
N GLU A 126 -11.25 -7.90 -12.71
CA GLU A 126 -12.23 -8.00 -13.81
C GLU A 126 -11.59 -8.25 -15.18
N ASN A 127 -10.38 -7.73 -15.42
CA ASN A 127 -9.65 -7.84 -16.69
C ASN A 127 -8.34 -8.63 -16.57
N THR A 128 -8.22 -9.47 -15.56
CA THR A 128 -7.08 -10.40 -15.45
C THR A 128 -7.33 -11.66 -16.31
N PRO A 129 -6.28 -12.27 -16.88
CA PRO A 129 -6.40 -13.44 -17.76
C PRO A 129 -7.11 -14.63 -17.14
#